data_AF-A0A1H9KZK0-F1
#
_entry.id   AF-A0A1H9KZK0-F1
#
_cell.length_a   1.000
_cell.length_b   1.000
_cell.length_c   1.000
_cell.angle_alpha   90.00
_cell.angle_beta   90.00
_cell.angle_gamma   90.00
#
_symmetry.space_group_name_H-M   'P 1'
#
loop_
_entity.id
_entity.type
_entity.pdbx_description
1 polymer ?
#
loop_
_entity_poly.entity_id
_entity_poly.type
_entity_poly.pdbx_seq_one_letter_code
_entity_poly.pdbx_strand_id
1 'polypeptide(L)'
;MSEKKKITRIKQKIVGWSTQPAAPSANDAAPERDPRYLRIEKREDGSWESLTTKITLTSSTGPKTIYFVIGFGVVCGRVQDENVCIERPLEFFVPAGQTAAEHQWVSATMRTLSLSARGGFLAKALADLRKVSWDRGPVWFGKNKAGKGLVHDSEVAAIAWAMQQELRKRGYLDEQGQEKPLAELAAQYARLREYREALPLDNPGAATLSLPLIETPPPRSALPVLGLCPDPECRGEMVMKDGCPTCLDCGYSKCG
;
A
#
# COMPACT_ATOMS: atom_id res chain seq x y z
N MET A 1 -52.69 -28.27 -35.42
CA MET A 1 -51.93 -29.49 -35.75
C MET A 1 -50.78 -29.58 -34.76
N SER A 2 -50.83 -30.53 -33.82
CA SER A 2 -49.90 -30.61 -32.68
C SER A 2 -48.73 -31.55 -33.01
N GLU A 3 -47.52 -31.00 -33.08
CA GLU A 3 -46.30 -31.75 -33.41
C GLU A 3 -45.83 -32.55 -32.17
N LYS A 4 -45.90 -33.89 -32.26
CA LYS A 4 -45.53 -34.79 -31.16
C LYS A 4 -44.00 -34.84 -31.02
N LYS A 5 -43.47 -34.27 -29.94
CA LYS A 5 -42.06 -34.31 -29.56
C LYS A 5 -41.61 -35.78 -29.38
N LYS A 6 -40.72 -36.25 -30.24
CA LYS A 6 -40.18 -37.62 -30.22
C LYS A 6 -39.31 -37.79 -28.96
N ILE A 7 -39.73 -38.67 -28.05
CA ILE A 7 -39.00 -38.95 -26.82
C ILE A 7 -37.92 -39.99 -27.13
N THR A 8 -36.67 -39.56 -27.16
CA THR A 8 -35.52 -40.46 -27.35
C THR A 8 -35.15 -41.11 -26.02
N ARG A 9 -35.29 -42.44 -25.93
CA ARG A 9 -34.87 -43.21 -24.76
C ARG A 9 -33.52 -43.87 -25.02
N ILE A 10 -32.55 -43.59 -24.15
CA ILE A 10 -31.21 -44.21 -24.20
C ILE A 10 -31.34 -45.64 -23.67
N LYS A 11 -31.07 -46.63 -24.54
CA LYS A 11 -31.19 -48.06 -24.21
C LYS A 11 -29.96 -48.66 -23.53
N GLN A 12 -28.88 -47.89 -23.39
CA GLN A 12 -27.62 -48.35 -22.80
C GLN A 12 -27.41 -47.77 -21.40
N LYS A 13 -26.72 -48.53 -20.55
CA LYS A 13 -26.38 -48.12 -19.18
C LYS A 13 -25.39 -46.96 -19.25
N ILE A 14 -25.78 -45.78 -18.73
CA ILE A 14 -24.91 -44.60 -18.69
C ILE A 14 -23.76 -44.91 -17.74
N VAL A 15 -22.56 -45.12 -18.28
CA VAL A 15 -21.33 -45.46 -17.54
C VAL A 15 -20.49 -44.23 -17.18
N GLY A 16 -20.94 -43.04 -17.58
CA GLY A 16 -20.37 -41.75 -17.19
C GLY A 16 -21.12 -40.61 -17.87
N TRP A 17 -21.18 -39.46 -17.20
CA TRP A 17 -21.66 -38.21 -17.79
C TRP A 17 -20.62 -37.12 -17.49
N SER A 18 -20.39 -36.23 -18.44
CA SER A 18 -19.69 -34.98 -18.19
C SER A 18 -20.55 -33.84 -18.72
N THR A 19 -20.66 -32.78 -17.93
CA THR A 19 -21.22 -31.51 -18.39
C THR A 19 -20.10 -30.73 -19.03
N GLN A 20 -20.23 -30.45 -20.33
CA GLN A 20 -19.36 -29.50 -21.00
C GLN A 20 -19.66 -28.11 -20.40
N PRO A 21 -18.72 -27.42 -19.74
CA PRO A 21 -18.95 -26.04 -19.34
C PRO A 21 -19.22 -25.25 -20.61
N ALA A 22 -20.31 -24.46 -20.60
CA ALA A 22 -20.62 -23.57 -21.72
C ALA A 22 -19.40 -22.67 -21.97
N ALA A 23 -18.99 -22.58 -23.24
CA ALA A 23 -17.98 -21.60 -23.64
C ALA A 23 -18.49 -20.20 -23.23
N PRO A 24 -17.63 -19.33 -22.67
CA PRO A 24 -18.05 -17.99 -22.29
C PRO A 24 -18.62 -17.29 -23.52
N SER A 25 -19.83 -16.78 -23.37
CA SER A 25 -20.54 -16.04 -24.41
C SER A 25 -19.77 -14.73 -24.64
N ALA A 26 -19.70 -14.25 -25.88
CA ALA A 26 -19.12 -12.93 -26.20
C ALA A 26 -19.85 -11.74 -25.52
N ASN A 27 -20.94 -12.01 -24.79
CA ASN A 27 -21.68 -11.06 -23.96
C ASN A 27 -21.42 -11.22 -22.44
N ASP A 28 -20.44 -12.03 -22.02
CA ASP A 28 -20.00 -12.06 -20.63
C ASP A 28 -19.19 -10.78 -20.36
N ALA A 29 -19.90 -9.67 -20.11
CA ALA A 29 -19.32 -8.46 -19.56
C ALA A 29 -18.48 -8.85 -18.34
N ALA A 30 -17.24 -8.35 -18.29
CA ALA A 30 -16.34 -8.66 -17.19
C ALA A 30 -17.05 -8.36 -15.86
N PRO A 31 -16.95 -9.23 -14.85
CA PRO A 31 -17.74 -9.10 -13.64
C PRO A 31 -17.48 -7.73 -12.98
N GLU A 32 -18.56 -7.03 -12.63
CA GLU A 32 -18.51 -5.80 -11.87
C GLU A 32 -17.76 -6.05 -10.55
N ARG A 33 -16.76 -5.22 -10.30
CA ARG A 33 -15.82 -5.34 -9.19
C ARG A 33 -15.70 -3.99 -8.52
N ASP A 34 -16.55 -3.75 -7.53
CA ASP A 34 -16.49 -2.55 -6.72
C ASP A 34 -15.18 -2.53 -5.92
N PRO A 35 -14.30 -1.53 -6.13
CA PRO A 35 -12.99 -1.48 -5.48
C PRO A 35 -13.06 -1.35 -3.95
N ARG A 36 -14.20 -0.98 -3.38
CA ARG A 36 -14.42 -0.91 -1.92
C ARG A 36 -14.38 -2.29 -1.28
N TYR A 37 -14.94 -3.29 -1.96
CA TYR A 37 -15.09 -4.66 -1.44
C TYR A 37 -14.08 -5.65 -2.04
N LEU A 38 -13.22 -5.19 -2.95
CA LEU A 38 -12.15 -6.03 -3.50
C LEU A 38 -11.21 -6.50 -2.39
N ARG A 39 -11.05 -7.82 -2.30
CA ARG A 39 -10.14 -8.45 -1.35
C ARG A 39 -8.70 -8.35 -1.85
N ILE A 40 -7.82 -7.86 -0.98
CA ILE A 40 -6.39 -7.74 -1.25
C ILE A 40 -5.65 -8.74 -0.38
N GLU A 41 -4.86 -9.63 -0.97
CA GLU A 41 -4.14 -10.63 -0.20
C GLU A 41 -2.91 -10.03 0.47
N LYS A 42 -2.06 -9.39 -0.33
CA LYS A 42 -0.83 -8.74 0.09
C LYS A 42 -0.77 -7.35 -0.55
N ARG A 43 -0.22 -6.40 0.20
CA ARG A 43 0.20 -5.11 -0.31
C ARG A 43 1.41 -5.29 -1.24
N GLU A 44 1.43 -4.55 -2.36
CA GLU A 44 2.57 -4.56 -3.29
C GLU A 44 3.84 -3.95 -2.66
N ASP A 45 5.00 -4.36 -3.13
CA ASP A 45 6.27 -3.86 -2.58
C ASP A 45 6.52 -2.45 -3.14
N GLY A 46 6.91 -1.49 -2.30
CA GLY A 46 7.11 -0.11 -2.73
C GLY A 46 6.97 0.93 -1.61
N SER A 47 7.09 2.20 -1.99
CA SER A 47 6.79 3.33 -1.11
C SER A 47 5.29 3.58 -1.09
N TRP A 48 4.78 3.91 0.09
CA TRP A 48 3.36 4.14 0.26
C TRP A 48 3.07 5.30 1.17
N GLU A 49 1.91 5.90 0.96
CA GLU A 49 1.40 6.88 1.90
C GLU A 49 0.96 6.23 3.20
N SER A 50 1.36 6.87 4.29
CA SER A 50 0.93 6.49 5.62
C SER A 50 0.71 7.72 6.48
N LEU A 51 -0.26 7.60 7.39
CA LEU A 51 -0.54 8.61 8.40
C LEU A 51 -0.07 8.09 9.75
N THR A 52 0.89 8.77 10.36
CA THR A 52 1.32 8.47 11.74
C THR A 52 0.65 9.44 12.71
N THR A 53 -0.02 8.90 13.73
CA THR A 53 -0.72 9.70 14.73
C THR A 53 -0.24 9.33 16.13
N LYS A 54 0.09 10.36 16.92
CA LYS A 54 0.39 10.27 18.35
C LYS A 54 -0.86 10.61 19.14
N ILE A 55 -1.23 9.75 20.08
CA ILE A 55 -2.32 9.99 21.03
C ILE A 55 -1.86 9.78 22.46
N THR A 56 -2.52 10.43 23.41
CA THR A 56 -2.28 10.26 24.83
C THR A 56 -3.60 9.90 25.49
N LEU A 57 -3.69 8.67 25.97
CA LEU A 57 -4.84 8.12 26.67
C LEU A 57 -4.67 8.36 28.16
N THR A 58 -5.68 8.93 28.80
CA THR A 58 -5.67 9.08 30.26
C THR A 58 -6.59 8.04 30.87
N SER A 59 -6.09 7.27 31.84
CA SER A 59 -6.87 6.29 32.60
C SER A 59 -6.54 6.38 34.09
N SER A 60 -7.17 5.52 34.89
CA SER A 60 -6.91 5.36 36.34
C SER A 60 -5.43 5.07 36.66
N THR A 61 -4.72 4.38 35.76
CA THR A 61 -3.30 4.05 35.91
C THR A 61 -2.34 5.18 35.50
N GLY A 62 -2.88 6.33 35.06
CA GLY A 62 -2.12 7.46 34.54
C GLY A 62 -2.14 7.58 33.02
N PRO A 63 -1.44 8.58 32.46
CA PRO A 63 -1.41 8.82 31.02
C PRO A 63 -0.50 7.81 30.30
N LYS A 64 -0.98 7.25 29.19
CA LYS A 64 -0.21 6.40 28.27
C LYS A 64 -0.17 7.04 26.88
N THR A 65 1.02 7.15 26.31
CA THR A 65 1.20 7.64 24.94
C THR A 65 1.29 6.47 23.97
N ILE A 66 0.53 6.54 22.88
CA ILE A 66 0.51 5.53 21.82
C ILE A 66 0.73 6.22 20.49
N TYR A 67 1.51 5.58 19.64
CA TYR A 67 1.62 5.93 18.23
C TYR A 67 0.89 4.85 17.44
N PHE A 68 0.11 5.23 16.44
CA PHE A 68 -0.40 4.30 15.46
C PHE A 68 -0.20 4.87 14.07
N VAL A 69 -0.17 3.97 13.10
CA VAL A 69 0.01 4.33 11.70
C VAL A 69 -1.01 3.60 10.85
N ILE A 70 -1.56 4.34 9.89
CA ILE A 70 -2.50 3.84 8.89
C ILE A 70 -1.82 3.93 7.52
N GLY A 71 -1.60 2.78 6.90
CA GLY A 71 -1.08 2.67 5.53
C GLY A 71 -2.21 2.67 4.52
N PHE A 72 -2.08 3.53 3.50
CA PHE A 72 -3.03 3.64 2.41
C PHE A 72 -2.48 2.97 1.15
N GLY A 73 -3.37 2.42 0.34
CA GLY A 73 -3.05 1.87 -0.97
C GLY A 73 -4.14 2.14 -1.99
N VAL A 74 -3.77 2.11 -3.27
CA VAL A 74 -4.70 2.33 -4.36
C VAL A 74 -5.32 1.00 -4.75
N VAL A 75 -6.65 1.00 -4.93
CA VAL A 75 -7.40 -0.17 -5.33
C VAL A 75 -8.26 0.22 -6.51
N CYS A 76 -8.03 -0.44 -7.63
CA CYS A 76 -8.79 -0.24 -8.86
C CYS A 76 -9.76 -1.40 -9.08
N GLY A 77 -10.96 -1.05 -9.50
CA GLY A 77 -12.03 -1.98 -9.84
C GLY A 77 -12.71 -1.56 -11.13
N ARG A 78 -13.74 -2.30 -11.52
CA ARG A 78 -14.54 -2.02 -12.71
C ARG A 78 -16.00 -1.88 -12.31
N VAL A 79 -16.57 -0.70 -12.50
CA VAL A 79 -17.96 -0.37 -12.14
C VAL A 79 -18.60 0.27 -13.36
N GLN A 80 -19.75 -0.25 -13.80
CA GLN A 80 -20.42 0.22 -15.03
C GLN A 80 -19.48 0.30 -16.25
N ASP A 81 -18.63 -0.71 -16.44
CA ASP A 81 -17.59 -0.78 -17.48
C ASP A 81 -16.46 0.25 -17.44
N GLU A 82 -16.46 1.14 -16.44
CA GLU A 82 -15.37 2.09 -16.20
C GLU A 82 -14.38 1.57 -15.18
N ASN A 83 -13.09 1.83 -15.41
CA ASN A 83 -12.05 1.56 -14.42
C ASN A 83 -12.06 2.68 -13.37
N VAL A 84 -12.43 2.33 -12.14
CA VAL A 84 -12.51 3.27 -11.01
C VAL A 84 -11.47 2.89 -9.96
N CYS A 85 -10.60 3.83 -9.61
CA CYS A 85 -9.58 3.65 -8.57
C CYS A 85 -9.90 4.52 -7.35
N ILE A 86 -9.68 3.95 -6.17
CA ILE A 86 -9.85 4.64 -4.89
C ILE A 86 -8.64 4.40 -3.99
N GLU A 87 -8.39 5.33 -3.07
CA GLU A 87 -7.44 5.13 -1.98
C GLU A 87 -8.16 4.45 -0.81
N ARG A 88 -7.63 3.31 -0.36
CA ARG A 88 -8.15 2.55 0.79
C ARG A 88 -7.11 2.44 1.89
N PRO A 89 -7.52 2.52 3.17
CA PRO A 89 -6.68 2.08 4.27
C PRO A 89 -6.53 0.55 4.21
N LEU A 90 -5.30 0.06 4.12
CA LEU A 90 -5.01 -1.38 3.95
C LEU A 90 -4.26 -1.98 5.14
N GLU A 91 -3.49 -1.16 5.86
CA GLU A 91 -2.62 -1.61 6.94
C GLU A 91 -2.71 -0.70 8.15
N PHE A 92 -2.70 -1.32 9.31
CA PHE A 92 -2.72 -0.65 10.62
C PHE A 92 -1.58 -1.22 11.44
N PHE A 93 -0.81 -0.34 12.08
CA PHE A 93 0.24 -0.77 12.98
C PHE A 93 0.40 0.19 14.16
N VAL A 94 0.83 -0.36 15.29
CA VAL A 94 1.23 0.40 16.48
C VAL A 94 2.70 0.09 16.68
N PRO A 95 3.62 1.03 16.39
CA PRO A 95 5.03 0.83 16.69
C PRO A 95 5.20 0.86 18.21
N ALA A 96 5.37 -0.32 18.79
CA ALA A 96 5.54 -0.51 20.22
C ALA A 96 6.85 -1.26 20.49
N GLY A 97 7.51 -0.98 21.61
CA GLY A 97 8.71 -1.69 22.05
C GLY A 97 8.42 -3.18 22.20
N GLN A 98 9.26 -4.06 21.65
CA GLN A 98 8.89 -5.44 21.31
C GLN A 98 8.62 -6.40 22.49
N THR A 99 8.62 -5.96 23.76
CA THR A 99 8.81 -6.87 24.92
C THR A 99 7.71 -6.88 26.00
N ALA A 100 6.77 -5.94 26.07
CA ALA A 100 5.66 -6.04 27.03
C ALA A 100 4.52 -6.96 26.54
N ALA A 101 3.90 -7.73 27.44
CA ALA A 101 2.73 -8.57 27.15
C ALA A 101 1.55 -7.77 26.58
N GLU A 102 1.48 -6.47 26.92
CA GLU A 102 0.49 -5.55 26.35
C GLU A 102 0.67 -5.36 24.83
N HIS A 103 1.82 -5.69 24.26
CA HIS A 103 2.09 -5.53 22.82
C HIS A 103 1.68 -6.72 21.96
N GLN A 104 1.53 -7.92 22.53
CA GLN A 104 1.10 -9.10 21.76
C GLN A 104 -0.35 -8.96 21.31
N TRP A 105 -1.25 -8.54 22.21
CA TRP A 105 -2.65 -8.33 21.88
C TRP A 105 -2.85 -7.13 20.96
N VAL A 106 -2.09 -6.04 21.15
CA VAL A 106 -2.11 -4.89 20.23
C VAL A 106 -1.68 -5.33 18.84
N SER A 107 -0.57 -6.05 18.72
CA SER A 107 -0.08 -6.54 17.42
C SER A 107 -1.08 -7.48 16.74
N ALA A 108 -1.67 -8.43 17.49
CA ALA A 108 -2.70 -9.32 16.96
C ALA A 108 -3.96 -8.57 16.51
N THR A 109 -4.39 -7.56 17.27
CA THR A 109 -5.53 -6.70 16.92
C THR A 109 -5.26 -5.91 15.65
N MET A 110 -4.07 -5.31 15.52
CA MET A 110 -3.67 -4.56 14.32
C MET A 110 -3.56 -5.43 13.07
N ARG A 111 -3.06 -6.67 13.21
CA ARG A 111 -3.03 -7.65 12.11
C ARG A 111 -4.44 -8.03 11.66
N THR A 112 -5.34 -8.27 12.61
CA THR A 112 -6.75 -8.62 12.34
C THR A 112 -7.50 -7.43 11.71
N LEU A 113 -7.23 -6.21 12.19
CA LEU A 113 -7.79 -4.99 11.63
C LEU A 113 -7.30 -4.76 10.20
N SER A 114 -6.01 -4.96 9.94
CA SER A 114 -5.44 -4.88 8.59
C SER A 114 -6.05 -5.91 7.64
N LEU A 115 -6.25 -7.15 8.10
CA LEU A 115 -6.97 -8.17 7.32
C LEU A 115 -8.40 -7.74 7.01
N SER A 116 -9.10 -7.16 7.99
CA SER A 116 -10.47 -6.66 7.83
C SER A 116 -10.54 -5.49 6.83
N ALA A 117 -9.52 -4.64 6.85
CA ALA A 117 -9.39 -3.52 5.93
C ALA A 117 -9.17 -3.98 4.49
N ARG A 118 -8.25 -4.94 4.29
CA ARG A 118 -8.04 -5.60 3.01
C ARG A 118 -9.26 -6.35 2.50
N GLY A 119 -10.09 -6.87 3.40
CA GLY A 119 -11.35 -7.55 3.09
C GLY A 119 -12.54 -6.63 2.81
N GLY A 120 -12.41 -5.31 2.95
CA GLY A 120 -13.48 -4.35 2.62
C GLY A 120 -14.55 -4.16 3.71
N PHE A 121 -14.26 -4.53 4.97
CA PHE A 121 -15.20 -4.38 6.09
C PHE A 121 -14.61 -3.61 7.28
N LEU A 122 -13.67 -2.70 7.01
CA LEU A 122 -12.99 -1.89 8.02
C LEU A 122 -13.94 -1.10 8.91
N ALA A 123 -14.93 -0.41 8.31
CA ALA A 123 -15.87 0.43 9.06
C ALA A 123 -16.59 -0.37 10.16
N LYS A 124 -17.03 -1.59 9.81
CA LYS A 124 -17.65 -2.53 10.75
C LYS A 124 -16.66 -3.01 11.81
N ALA A 125 -15.44 -3.37 11.41
CA ALA A 125 -14.40 -3.81 12.35
C ALA A 125 -14.07 -2.72 13.39
N LEU A 126 -13.92 -1.46 12.97
CA LEU A 126 -13.70 -0.34 13.88
C LEU A 126 -14.90 -0.08 14.80
N ALA A 127 -16.12 -0.19 14.27
CA ALA A 127 -17.33 -0.06 15.07
C ALA A 127 -17.46 -1.16 16.14
N ASP A 128 -17.02 -2.39 15.83
CA ASP A 128 -17.00 -3.48 16.81
C ASP A 128 -15.86 -3.31 17.83
N LEU A 129 -14.69 -2.83 17.43
CA LEU A 129 -13.61 -2.49 18.38
C LEU A 129 -14.03 -1.42 19.39
N ARG A 130 -14.92 -0.50 19.01
CA ARG A 130 -15.49 0.50 19.92
C ARG A 130 -16.39 -0.06 21.02
N LYS A 131 -16.85 -1.31 20.89
CA LYS A 131 -17.69 -1.98 21.89
C LYS A 131 -16.87 -2.80 22.89
N VAL A 132 -15.56 -2.90 22.71
CA VAL A 132 -14.67 -3.62 23.63
C VAL A 132 -14.68 -2.87 24.97
N SER A 133 -15.12 -3.54 26.02
CA SER A 133 -15.13 -3.03 27.39
C SER A 133 -13.98 -3.60 28.21
N TRP A 134 -13.52 -2.84 29.20
CA TRP A 134 -12.45 -3.27 30.10
C TRP A 134 -12.80 -2.97 31.57
N ASP A 135 -12.31 -3.80 32.48
CA ASP A 135 -12.54 -3.72 33.92
C ASP A 135 -11.62 -2.71 34.64
N ARG A 136 -10.51 -2.28 34.00
CA ARG A 136 -9.59 -1.27 34.59
C ARG A 136 -10.12 0.17 34.60
N GLY A 137 -11.38 0.36 34.20
CA GLY A 137 -12.10 1.62 34.30
C GLY A 137 -12.04 2.49 33.03
N PRO A 138 -12.67 3.66 33.07
CA PRO A 138 -12.85 4.52 31.91
C PRO A 138 -11.53 5.08 31.38
N VAL A 139 -11.49 5.29 30.07
CA VAL A 139 -10.40 5.97 29.36
C VAL A 139 -10.90 7.30 28.81
N TRP A 140 -10.29 8.40 29.25
CA TRP A 140 -10.60 9.73 28.77
C TRP A 140 -9.74 10.06 27.55
N PHE A 141 -10.38 10.23 26.39
CA PHE A 141 -9.69 10.59 25.16
C PHE A 141 -10.64 11.24 24.15
N GLY A 142 -10.19 12.35 23.56
CA GLY A 142 -10.93 13.05 22.51
C GLY A 142 -12.01 13.99 23.03
N LYS A 143 -12.65 14.69 22.09
CA LYS A 143 -13.74 15.63 22.34
C LYS A 143 -14.85 15.39 21.33
N ASN A 144 -16.10 15.57 21.75
CA ASN A 144 -17.23 15.58 20.83
C ASN A 144 -17.29 16.89 20.03
N LYS A 145 -18.24 17.01 19.09
CA LYS A 145 -18.43 18.25 18.31
C LYS A 145 -18.70 19.49 19.17
N ALA A 146 -19.27 19.31 20.37
CA ALA A 146 -19.53 20.37 21.34
C ALA A 146 -18.33 20.68 22.26
N GLY A 147 -17.16 20.07 22.01
CA GLY A 147 -15.94 20.29 22.80
C GLY A 147 -15.90 19.55 24.15
N LYS A 148 -16.94 18.81 24.52
CA LYS A 148 -16.98 18.00 25.75
C LYS A 148 -16.05 16.80 25.61
N GLY A 149 -15.27 16.53 26.66
CA GLY A 149 -14.40 15.35 26.73
C GLY A 149 -15.19 14.05 26.58
N LEU A 150 -14.63 13.11 25.83
CA LEU A 150 -15.19 11.78 25.63
C LEU A 150 -14.57 10.77 26.61
N VAL A 151 -15.41 9.83 27.02
CA VAL A 151 -15.05 8.69 27.87
C VAL A 151 -15.31 7.42 27.07
N HIS A 152 -14.35 6.50 27.09
CA HIS A 152 -14.40 5.21 26.42
C HIS A 152 -14.30 4.08 27.44
N ASP A 153 -14.91 2.95 27.15
CA ASP A 153 -14.95 1.79 28.05
C ASP A 153 -13.66 0.95 28.06
N SER A 154 -12.73 1.22 27.12
CA SER A 154 -11.42 0.58 27.06
C SER A 154 -10.40 1.40 26.26
N GLU A 155 -9.12 1.06 26.40
CA GLU A 155 -8.03 1.60 25.57
C GLU A 155 -8.24 1.27 24.09
N VAL A 156 -8.73 0.06 23.79
CA VAL A 156 -9.03 -0.40 22.42
C VAL A 156 -10.12 0.47 21.79
N ALA A 157 -11.20 0.76 22.53
CA ALA A 157 -12.29 1.60 22.06
C ALA A 157 -11.81 3.03 21.79
N ALA A 158 -10.96 3.58 22.66
CA ALA A 158 -10.37 4.91 22.48
C ALA A 158 -9.46 4.97 21.24
N ILE A 159 -8.63 3.94 21.00
CA ILE A 159 -7.77 3.83 19.81
C ILE A 159 -8.62 3.69 18.54
N ALA A 160 -9.64 2.83 18.55
CA ALA A 160 -10.55 2.65 17.41
C ALA A 160 -11.28 3.96 17.06
N TRP A 161 -11.74 4.71 18.08
CA TRP A 161 -12.29 6.04 17.87
C TRP A 161 -11.25 6.99 17.26
N ALA A 162 -10.01 7.02 17.75
CA ALA A 162 -8.95 7.85 17.19
C ALA A 162 -8.72 7.54 15.70
N MET A 163 -8.64 6.25 15.34
CA MET A 163 -8.50 5.80 13.95
C MET A 163 -9.69 6.23 13.09
N GLN A 164 -10.93 6.12 13.59
CA GLN A 164 -12.10 6.62 12.88
C GLN A 164 -11.99 8.13 12.60
N GLN A 165 -11.52 8.92 13.56
CA GLN A 165 -11.35 10.36 13.37
C GLN A 165 -10.29 10.68 12.32
N GLU A 166 -9.18 9.95 12.29
CA GLU A 166 -8.16 10.12 11.26
C GLU A 166 -8.66 9.70 9.88
N LEU A 167 -9.41 8.61 9.77
CA LEU A 167 -10.02 8.18 8.51
C LEU A 167 -11.10 9.15 8.03
N ARG A 168 -11.83 9.81 8.94
CA ARG A 168 -12.77 10.90 8.62
C ARG A 168 -12.06 12.13 8.08
N LYS A 169 -10.97 12.56 8.75
CA LYS A 169 -10.13 13.68 8.28
C LYS A 169 -9.53 13.39 6.91
N ARG A 170 -9.09 12.14 6.70
CA ARG A 170 -8.60 11.65 5.41
C ARG A 170 -9.73 11.44 4.40
N GLY A 171 -10.99 11.65 4.75
CA GLY A 171 -12.12 11.60 3.81
C GLY A 171 -12.60 10.21 3.42
N TYR A 172 -12.08 9.13 4.06
CA TYR A 172 -12.50 7.76 3.79
C TYR A 172 -13.82 7.38 4.49
N LEU A 173 -13.99 7.84 5.74
CA LEU A 173 -15.23 7.65 6.50
C LEU A 173 -16.09 8.92 6.53
N ASP A 174 -17.40 8.74 6.64
CA ASP A 174 -18.38 9.81 6.85
C ASP A 174 -18.51 10.19 8.34
N GLU A 175 -19.46 11.07 8.66
CA GLU A 175 -19.67 11.50 10.05
C GLU A 175 -20.18 10.42 11.00
N GLN A 176 -20.85 9.41 10.44
CA GLN A 176 -21.43 8.27 11.16
C GLN A 176 -20.41 7.13 11.31
N GLY A 177 -19.23 7.25 10.70
CA GLY A 177 -18.19 6.23 10.70
C GLY A 177 -18.43 5.14 9.65
N GLN A 178 -19.29 5.37 8.68
CA GLN A 178 -19.49 4.51 7.51
C GLN A 178 -18.51 4.88 6.40
N GLU A 179 -18.23 3.92 5.52
CA GLU A 179 -17.45 4.17 4.32
C GLU A 179 -18.23 5.10 3.38
N LYS A 180 -17.54 6.11 2.83
CA LYS A 180 -18.18 7.04 1.89
C LYS A 180 -18.58 6.38 0.56
N PRO A 181 -19.53 6.97 -0.19
CA PRO A 181 -19.89 6.48 -1.51
C PRO A 181 -18.70 6.41 -2.46
N LEU A 182 -18.71 5.40 -3.36
CA LEU A 182 -17.62 5.16 -4.31
C LEU A 182 -17.26 6.40 -5.13
N ALA A 183 -18.27 7.15 -5.61
CA ALA A 183 -18.07 8.36 -6.40
C ALA A 183 -17.25 9.43 -5.65
N GLU A 184 -17.52 9.62 -4.35
CA GLU A 184 -16.78 10.59 -3.53
C GLU A 184 -15.32 10.14 -3.31
N LEU A 185 -15.11 8.86 -3.05
CA LEU A 185 -13.78 8.29 -2.84
C LEU A 185 -12.94 8.35 -4.13
N ALA A 186 -13.55 8.08 -5.28
CA ALA A 186 -12.89 8.16 -6.59
C ALA A 186 -12.52 9.61 -6.94
N ALA A 187 -13.44 10.55 -6.75
CA ALA A 187 -13.17 11.98 -6.97
C ALA A 187 -12.09 12.51 -6.03
N GLN A 188 -12.06 12.04 -4.78
CA GLN A 188 -10.99 12.39 -3.85
C GLN A 188 -9.64 11.84 -4.30
N TYR A 189 -9.59 10.56 -4.70
CA TYR A 189 -8.36 9.95 -5.20
C TYR A 189 -7.83 10.67 -6.44
N ALA A 190 -8.70 11.01 -7.41
CA ALA A 190 -8.33 11.77 -8.60
C ALA A 190 -7.67 13.11 -8.24
N ARG A 191 -8.28 13.90 -7.33
CA ARG A 191 -7.69 15.16 -6.86
C ARG A 191 -6.33 14.99 -6.18
N LEU A 192 -6.18 13.96 -5.34
CA LEU A 192 -4.90 13.68 -4.68
C LEU A 192 -3.83 13.26 -5.69
N ARG A 193 -4.20 12.46 -6.69
CA ARG A 193 -3.30 12.03 -7.77
C ARG A 193 -2.85 13.23 -8.61
N GLU A 194 -3.77 14.07 -9.06
CA GLU A 194 -3.45 15.28 -9.83
C GLU A 194 -2.51 16.20 -9.04
N TYR A 195 -2.78 16.41 -7.75
CA TYR A 195 -1.89 17.19 -6.89
C TYR A 195 -0.49 16.58 -6.81
N ARG A 196 -0.36 15.25 -6.63
CA ARG A 196 0.93 14.57 -6.57
C ARG A 196 1.69 14.63 -7.91
N GLU A 197 1.01 14.43 -9.03
CA GLU A 197 1.60 14.50 -10.38
C GLU A 197 2.05 15.92 -10.73
N ALA A 198 1.38 16.94 -10.19
CA ALA A 198 1.77 18.34 -10.37
C ALA A 198 2.96 18.76 -9.51
N LEU A 199 3.34 17.99 -8.48
CA LEU A 199 4.53 18.30 -7.68
C LEU A 199 5.79 18.00 -8.50
N PRO A 200 6.73 18.96 -8.63
CA PRO A 200 8.03 18.68 -9.23
C PRO A 200 8.72 17.58 -8.42
N LEU A 201 8.92 16.42 -9.04
CA LEU A 201 9.81 15.41 -8.50
C LEU A 201 11.24 15.88 -8.77
N ASP A 202 11.78 16.71 -7.87
CA ASP A 202 13.22 16.95 -7.78
C ASP A 202 13.86 15.68 -7.22
N ASN A 203 13.94 14.65 -8.07
CA ASN A 203 14.71 13.46 -7.79
C ASN A 203 16.12 13.68 -8.36
N PRO A 204 17.13 13.99 -7.54
CA PRO A 204 18.50 14.19 -8.01
C PRO A 204 19.14 12.93 -8.62
N GLY A 205 18.43 11.80 -8.70
CA GLY A 205 18.84 10.58 -9.40
C GLY A 205 18.05 10.24 -10.67
N ALA A 206 17.03 11.02 -11.06
CA ALA A 206 16.24 10.78 -12.26
C ALA A 206 16.58 11.78 -13.37
N ALA A 207 17.85 11.85 -13.75
CA ALA A 207 18.24 12.46 -15.01
C ALA A 207 17.68 11.60 -16.17
N THR A 208 16.47 11.94 -16.59
CA THR A 208 16.05 12.06 -17.99
C THR A 208 16.86 11.24 -19.01
N LEU A 209 16.56 9.94 -19.11
CA LEU A 209 16.73 9.20 -20.37
C LEU A 209 15.55 9.53 -21.28
N SER A 210 15.55 10.73 -21.86
CA SER A 210 14.69 11.09 -22.99
C SER A 210 15.24 12.34 -23.67
N LEU A 211 16.37 12.16 -24.36
CA LEU A 211 16.73 12.98 -25.51
C LEU A 211 16.73 12.03 -26.73
N PRO A 212 16.30 12.50 -27.91
CA PRO A 212 16.23 11.67 -29.10
C PRO A 212 17.61 11.11 -29.43
N LEU A 213 17.67 9.80 -29.75
CA LEU A 213 18.88 9.14 -30.23
C LEU A 213 19.40 9.87 -31.47
N ILE A 214 20.43 10.69 -31.28
CA ILE A 214 21.42 10.91 -32.33
C ILE A 214 22.51 9.87 -32.05
N GLU A 215 22.67 8.97 -33.00
CA GLU A 215 23.70 7.92 -33.01
C GLU A 215 25.08 8.60 -33.12
N THR A 216 25.64 9.01 -31.98
CA THR A 216 27.07 9.33 -31.87
C THR A 216 27.75 8.24 -31.05
N PRO A 217 28.81 7.59 -31.58
CA PRO A 217 29.49 6.53 -30.85
C PRO A 217 30.10 7.10 -29.56
N PRO A 218 30.10 6.33 -28.46
CA PRO A 218 30.52 6.84 -27.16
C PRO A 218 32.01 7.19 -27.16
N PRO A 219 32.43 8.32 -26.55
CA PRO A 219 33.83 8.52 -26.21
C PRO A 219 34.21 7.49 -25.14
N ARG A 220 35.35 6.84 -25.37
CA ARG A 220 35.95 5.88 -24.42
C ARG A 220 36.09 6.56 -23.06
N SER A 221 35.62 5.85 -22.03
CA SER A 221 35.77 6.13 -20.61
C SER A 221 37.16 6.71 -20.26
N ALA A 222 37.21 7.98 -19.90
CA ALA A 222 38.39 8.58 -19.28
C ALA A 222 38.42 8.14 -17.80
N LEU A 223 39.32 7.21 -17.49
CA LEU A 223 39.68 6.88 -16.11
C LEU A 223 40.39 8.10 -15.48
N PRO A 224 40.28 8.31 -14.15
CA PRO A 224 40.94 9.44 -13.49
C PRO A 224 42.47 9.28 -13.61
N VAL A 225 43.10 10.24 -14.29
CA VAL A 225 44.55 10.31 -14.50
C VAL A 225 45.23 10.81 -13.23
N LEU A 226 46.15 10.01 -12.68
CA LEU A 226 46.90 10.32 -11.47
C LEU A 226 48.19 11.10 -11.72
N GLY A 227 48.70 11.11 -12.95
CA GLY A 227 49.94 11.79 -13.33
C GLY A 227 50.59 11.19 -14.57
N LEU A 228 51.78 11.69 -14.93
CA LEU A 228 52.58 11.18 -16.04
C LEU A 228 53.46 10.00 -15.58
N CYS A 229 53.67 9.05 -16.48
CA CYS A 229 54.54 7.91 -16.25
C CYS A 229 56.00 8.36 -15.98
N PRO A 230 56.66 7.81 -14.94
CA PRO A 230 58.02 8.20 -14.57
C PRO A 230 59.12 7.58 -15.45
N ASP A 231 58.78 6.67 -16.37
CA ASP A 231 59.74 6.09 -17.31
C ASP A 231 60.14 7.13 -18.38
N PRO A 232 61.43 7.46 -18.55
CA PRO A 232 61.87 8.46 -19.52
C PRO A 232 61.55 8.13 -20.98
N GLU A 233 61.34 6.86 -21.32
CA GLU A 233 60.95 6.43 -22.67
C GLU A 233 59.43 6.40 -22.89
N CYS A 234 58.63 6.46 -21.81
CA CYS A 234 57.17 6.46 -21.87
C CYS A 234 56.56 7.68 -21.15
N ARG A 235 56.01 8.62 -21.92
CA ARG A 235 55.29 9.81 -21.41
C ARG A 235 53.79 9.58 -21.25
N GLY A 236 53.38 8.32 -21.06
CA GLY A 236 51.98 7.93 -20.95
C GLY A 236 51.32 8.41 -19.65
N GLU A 237 50.00 8.33 -19.61
CA GLU A 237 49.21 8.70 -18.42
C GLU A 237 49.07 7.52 -17.46
N MET A 238 49.24 7.78 -16.16
CA MET A 238 48.99 6.79 -15.11
C MET A 238 47.53 6.84 -14.70
N VAL A 239 46.88 5.67 -14.69
CA VAL A 239 45.51 5.49 -14.21
C VAL A 239 45.49 4.50 -13.05
N MET A 240 44.46 4.59 -12.20
CA MET A 240 44.24 3.57 -11.17
C MET A 240 43.69 2.31 -11.81
N LYS A 241 44.48 1.23 -11.78
CA LYS A 241 44.05 -0.10 -12.16
C LYS A 241 44.24 -1.03 -10.97
N ASP A 242 43.16 -1.67 -10.52
CA ASP A 242 43.18 -2.66 -9.43
C ASP A 242 43.83 -2.18 -8.12
N GLY A 243 43.65 -0.90 -7.77
CA GLY A 243 44.22 -0.32 -6.54
C GLY A 243 45.67 0.17 -6.67
N CYS A 244 46.26 0.08 -7.86
CA CYS A 244 47.63 0.49 -8.13
C CYS A 244 47.73 1.52 -9.27
N PRO A 245 48.59 2.54 -9.14
CA PRO A 245 48.88 3.46 -10.23
C PRO A 245 49.67 2.73 -11.34
N THR A 246 49.06 2.58 -12.51
CA THR A 246 49.64 1.84 -13.64
C THR A 246 49.53 2.67 -14.93
N CYS A 247 50.63 2.73 -15.69
CA CYS A 247 50.65 3.30 -17.04
C CYS A 247 50.13 2.25 -18.03
N LEU A 248 49.10 2.59 -18.81
CA LEU A 248 48.52 1.66 -19.79
C LEU A 248 49.36 1.54 -21.08
N ASP A 249 50.28 2.47 -21.33
CA ASP A 249 51.07 2.51 -22.56
C ASP A 249 52.32 1.63 -22.48
N CYS A 250 53.03 1.61 -21.33
CA CYS A 250 54.22 0.79 -21.13
C CYS A 250 54.05 -0.33 -20.10
N GLY A 251 52.94 -0.35 -19.34
CA GLY A 251 52.71 -1.35 -18.30
C GLY A 251 53.44 -1.08 -16.98
N TYR A 252 54.12 0.06 -16.81
CA TYR A 252 54.76 0.43 -15.55
C TYR A 252 53.72 0.54 -14.42
N SER A 253 53.96 -0.17 -13.31
CA SER A 253 53.12 -0.14 -12.11
C SER A 253 53.96 0.21 -10.90
N LYS A 254 53.46 1.14 -10.06
CA LYS A 254 54.16 1.50 -8.81
C LYS A 254 54.17 0.35 -7.78
N CYS A 255 53.28 -0.62 -7.94
CA CYS A 255 53.11 -1.74 -7.01
C CYS A 255 53.93 -2.99 -7.37
N GLY A 256 54.64 -3.01 -8.51
CA GLY A 256 55.42 -4.16 -8.99
C GLY A 256 55.07 -4.57 -10.41
#